data_AF-A0A3P8TT61-F1
#
_entry.id   AF-A0A3P8TT61-F1
#
_cell.length_a   1.000
_cell.length_b   1.000
_cell.length_c   1.000
_cell.angle_alpha   90.00
_cell.angle_beta   90.00
_cell.angle_gamma   90.00
#
_symmetry.space_group_name_H-M   'P 1'
#
loop_
_entity.id
_entity.type
_entity.pdbx_description
1 polymer ?
#
loop_
_entity_poly.entity_id
_entity_poly.type
_entity_poly.pdbx_seq_one_letter_code
_entity_poly.pdbx_strand_id
1 'polypeptide(L)'
;MSSQVRLRLLPSAKCLFDEPVQVKVAGLKSKQLVTMRARSTDDKGVMFSSSATYRADGSGEIHLDRDPSLSGTYVGVEPMGLLWSMKPDTLHKRFIKLSSLNPHVVKFSVHEEEEEESKMLAEVINERILIGDGVSRLPVNKGNIRGVLFTPPGRGPFPAVLDLYTFGGGLSEKRASLLATRGFVVLTVALYGHDDQAKDVKAVHMDYFEEAIEFLKTQDKVGSEGVGLISLSKSGDIALSIASYLPGVAATVWINGCSANTVLPLHYKKREIHSVLTYDAKKAFLTETGAVNIKYVLNSPLLDENKTALIPIERAKGHFLFVASEDDCNWDSNTFMNEMVERLKRHGKENFESVSYPEAGHYLEPPYGPYCPSSVHGVVGMPVVWGGEARSHAAAEVHMWGKIQEFFRTHLSCDAAQTNPKL
;
A
#
# COMPACT_ATOMS: atom_id res chain seq x y z
N MET A 1 -23.92 25.68 -33.93
CA MET A 1 -22.47 25.55 -33.69
C MET A 1 -22.26 24.25 -32.93
N SER A 2 -21.47 23.30 -33.43
CA SER A 2 -21.14 22.09 -32.66
C SER A 2 -20.36 22.53 -31.42
N SER A 3 -20.89 22.32 -30.22
CA SER A 3 -20.13 22.54 -28.99
C SER A 3 -18.91 21.62 -29.01
N GLN A 4 -17.73 22.17 -28.75
CA GLN A 4 -16.52 21.36 -28.58
C GLN A 4 -16.71 20.45 -27.36
N VAL A 5 -16.41 19.15 -27.53
CA VAL A 5 -16.43 18.18 -26.42
C VAL A 5 -15.39 18.61 -25.40
N ARG A 6 -15.78 18.62 -24.12
CA ARG A 6 -14.93 19.05 -23.00
C ARG A 6 -14.88 17.96 -21.96
N LEU A 7 -13.66 17.57 -21.60
CA LEU A 7 -13.36 16.65 -20.50
C LEU A 7 -12.82 17.48 -19.32
N ARG A 8 -13.39 17.31 -18.13
CA ARG A 8 -13.06 18.10 -16.92
C ARG A 8 -12.76 17.18 -15.74
N LEU A 9 -11.78 17.60 -14.95
CA LEU A 9 -11.43 17.00 -13.67
C LEU A 9 -11.82 17.96 -12.54
N LEU A 10 -12.50 17.46 -11.51
CA LEU A 10 -12.86 18.23 -10.32
C LEU A 10 -12.32 17.56 -9.05
N PRO A 11 -11.94 18.34 -8.02
CA PRO A 11 -11.96 19.81 -8.01
C PRO A 11 -10.80 20.44 -8.79
N SER A 12 -9.77 19.68 -9.14
CA SER A 12 -8.56 20.16 -9.82
C SER A 12 -7.96 19.06 -10.70
N ALA A 13 -7.19 19.48 -11.71
CA ALA A 13 -6.35 18.57 -12.50
C ALA A 13 -5.17 18.00 -11.68
N LYS A 14 -4.84 18.60 -10.53
CA LYS A 14 -3.80 18.14 -9.62
C LYS A 14 -4.41 17.77 -8.27
N CYS A 15 -4.16 16.56 -7.80
CA CYS A 15 -4.67 16.03 -6.52
C CYS A 15 -3.66 15.07 -5.88
N LEU A 16 -3.87 14.69 -4.63
CA LEU A 16 -3.09 13.61 -4.01
C LEU A 16 -3.40 12.27 -4.68
N PHE A 17 -2.43 11.36 -4.64
CA PHE A 17 -2.55 10.03 -5.24
C PHE A 17 -3.70 9.21 -4.63
N ASP A 18 -3.93 9.34 -3.34
CA ASP A 18 -4.96 8.64 -2.58
C ASP A 18 -6.29 9.41 -2.50
N GLU A 19 -6.46 10.50 -3.25
CA GLU A 19 -7.71 11.29 -3.29
C GLU A 19 -8.52 10.99 -4.56
N PRO A 20 -9.86 10.87 -4.47
CA PRO A 20 -10.69 10.67 -5.64
C PRO A 20 -10.67 11.92 -6.55
N VAL A 21 -10.87 11.71 -7.85
CA VAL A 21 -11.06 12.78 -8.83
C VAL A 21 -12.36 12.55 -9.58
N GLN A 22 -13.20 13.60 -9.68
CA GLN A 22 -14.41 13.49 -10.49
C GLN A 22 -14.06 13.76 -11.95
N VAL A 23 -14.51 12.88 -12.83
CA VAL A 23 -14.30 12.97 -14.27
C VAL A 23 -15.65 13.23 -14.96
N LYS A 24 -15.73 14.33 -15.71
CA LYS A 24 -16.96 14.75 -16.40
C LYS A 24 -16.71 15.08 -17.86
N VAL A 25 -17.62 14.67 -18.72
CA VAL A 25 -17.62 14.99 -20.16
C VAL A 25 -18.85 15.82 -20.48
N ALA A 26 -18.71 16.85 -21.29
CA ALA A 26 -19.81 17.69 -21.77
C ALA A 26 -19.64 18.04 -23.25
N GLY A 27 -20.74 18.40 -23.90
CA GLY A 27 -20.74 18.81 -25.31
C GLY A 27 -20.80 17.66 -26.31
N LEU A 28 -21.21 16.46 -25.86
CA LEU A 28 -21.54 15.32 -26.72
C LEU A 28 -22.93 15.51 -27.36
N LYS A 29 -23.25 14.72 -28.39
CA LYS A 29 -24.63 14.61 -28.86
C LYS A 29 -25.48 13.89 -27.83
N SER A 30 -26.78 14.20 -27.79
CA SER A 30 -27.73 13.51 -26.92
C SER A 30 -27.64 11.99 -27.13
N LYS A 31 -27.48 11.23 -26.03
CA LYS A 31 -27.36 9.76 -26.05
C LYS A 31 -26.18 9.19 -26.85
N GLN A 32 -25.20 10.01 -27.21
CA GLN A 32 -23.99 9.57 -27.90
C GLN A 32 -23.24 8.53 -27.05
N LEU A 33 -22.81 7.46 -27.70
CA LEU A 33 -21.89 6.48 -27.12
C LEU A 33 -20.46 6.95 -27.37
N VAL A 34 -19.61 6.89 -26.35
CA VAL A 34 -18.18 7.23 -26.45
C VAL A 34 -17.35 6.28 -25.61
N THR A 35 -16.08 6.18 -25.94
CA THR A 35 -15.10 5.41 -25.14
C THR A 35 -14.21 6.37 -24.36
N MET A 36 -14.16 6.19 -23.05
CA MET A 36 -13.18 6.85 -22.20
C MET A 36 -11.97 5.95 -22.01
N ARG A 37 -10.78 6.55 -22.05
CA ARG A 37 -9.52 5.86 -21.82
C ARG A 37 -8.70 6.59 -20.77
N ALA A 38 -7.98 5.84 -19.95
CA ALA A 38 -6.91 6.37 -19.13
C ALA A 38 -5.59 5.66 -19.46
N ARG A 39 -4.51 6.43 -19.55
CA ARG A 39 -3.16 5.92 -19.81
C ARG A 39 -2.17 6.54 -18.84
N SER A 40 -1.23 5.75 -18.36
CA SER A 40 -0.13 6.24 -17.53
C SER A 40 1.11 5.37 -17.66
N THR A 41 2.26 5.96 -17.35
CA THR A 41 3.54 5.26 -17.32
C THR A 41 4.09 5.30 -15.90
N ASP A 42 4.54 4.16 -15.41
CA ASP A 42 5.08 4.02 -14.05
C ASP A 42 6.55 4.49 -13.95
N ASP A 43 7.13 4.48 -12.75
CA ASP A 43 8.51 4.93 -12.52
C ASP A 43 9.57 4.02 -13.21
N LYS A 44 9.16 2.87 -13.76
CA LYS A 44 10.01 1.93 -14.52
C LYS A 44 9.78 2.00 -16.04
N GLY A 45 8.94 2.92 -16.50
CA GLY A 45 8.66 3.09 -17.93
C GLY A 45 7.63 2.12 -18.50
N VAL A 46 6.92 1.37 -17.66
CA VAL A 46 5.86 0.44 -18.11
C VAL A 46 4.57 1.23 -18.29
N MET A 47 3.94 1.06 -19.46
CA MET A 47 2.65 1.66 -19.78
C MET A 47 1.52 0.83 -19.18
N PHE A 48 0.55 1.53 -18.59
CA PHE A 48 -0.68 1.03 -18.02
C PHE A 48 -1.86 1.75 -18.67
N SER A 49 -2.90 1.01 -19.03
CA SER A 49 -4.07 1.57 -19.67
C SER A 49 -5.38 0.93 -19.24
N SER A 50 -6.45 1.71 -19.26
CA SER A 50 -7.83 1.26 -19.06
C SER A 50 -8.75 1.90 -20.09
N SER A 51 -9.89 1.26 -20.33
CA SER A 51 -10.96 1.78 -21.17
C SER A 51 -12.32 1.45 -20.56
N ALA A 52 -13.30 2.30 -20.83
CA ALA A 52 -14.69 2.12 -20.44
C ALA A 52 -15.62 2.88 -21.39
N THR A 53 -16.67 2.23 -21.87
CA THR A 53 -17.68 2.88 -22.74
C THR A 53 -18.79 3.49 -21.90
N TYR A 54 -19.28 4.65 -22.35
CA TYR A 54 -20.29 5.44 -21.66
C TYR A 54 -21.29 6.00 -22.66
N ARG A 55 -22.53 6.17 -22.20
CA ARG A 55 -23.58 6.84 -22.97
C ARG A 55 -23.93 8.18 -22.33
N ALA A 56 -23.84 9.25 -23.11
CA ALA A 56 -24.22 10.58 -22.67
C ALA A 56 -25.72 10.65 -22.30
N ASP A 57 -26.07 11.57 -21.40
CA ASP A 57 -27.45 11.84 -21.07
C ASP A 57 -28.18 12.65 -22.17
N GLY A 58 -29.39 13.12 -21.86
CA GLY A 58 -30.19 13.90 -22.80
C GLY A 58 -29.54 15.23 -23.20
N SER A 59 -28.74 15.81 -22.29
CA SER A 59 -28.00 17.06 -22.46
C SER A 59 -26.62 16.88 -23.10
N GLY A 60 -26.18 15.65 -23.36
CA GLY A 60 -24.85 15.39 -23.91
C GLY A 60 -23.74 15.43 -22.86
N GLU A 61 -24.06 15.08 -21.62
CA GLU A 61 -23.11 15.02 -20.50
C GLU A 61 -22.91 13.59 -20.00
N ILE A 62 -21.71 13.31 -19.48
CA ILE A 62 -21.35 12.05 -18.80
C ILE A 62 -20.65 12.40 -17.49
N HIS A 63 -21.12 11.83 -16.40
CA HIS A 63 -20.59 12.00 -15.05
C HIS A 63 -20.20 10.62 -14.51
N LEU A 64 -18.91 10.35 -14.31
CA LEU A 64 -18.43 9.00 -13.93
C LEU A 64 -18.89 8.56 -12.53
N ASP A 65 -19.30 9.50 -11.69
CA ASP A 65 -19.87 9.26 -10.37
C ASP A 65 -21.37 8.94 -10.38
N ARG A 66 -22.02 9.02 -11.54
CA ARG A 66 -23.46 8.81 -11.72
C ARG A 66 -23.77 7.79 -12.81
N ASP A 67 -23.11 7.93 -13.95
CA ASP A 67 -23.42 7.21 -15.18
C ASP A 67 -22.59 5.92 -15.23
N PRO A 68 -23.21 4.75 -15.48
CA PRO A 68 -22.49 3.49 -15.47
C PRO A 68 -21.65 3.31 -16.72
N SER A 69 -20.46 2.73 -16.55
CA SER A 69 -19.74 2.13 -17.67
C SER A 69 -20.51 0.91 -18.20
N LEU A 70 -20.63 0.82 -19.52
CA LEU A 70 -21.40 -0.23 -20.20
C LEU A 70 -20.54 -1.43 -20.63
N SER A 71 -19.26 -1.18 -20.93
CA SER A 71 -18.27 -2.20 -21.28
C SER A 71 -16.86 -1.66 -21.05
N GLY A 72 -15.87 -2.55 -21.11
CA GLY A 72 -14.45 -2.21 -21.04
C GLY A 72 -13.76 -2.95 -19.89
N THR A 73 -12.77 -2.29 -19.29
CA THR A 73 -11.98 -2.83 -18.18
C THR A 73 -12.73 -2.94 -16.86
N TYR A 74 -13.90 -2.31 -16.75
CA TYR A 74 -14.87 -2.43 -15.66
C TYR A 74 -16.27 -2.07 -16.18
N VAL A 75 -17.30 -2.35 -15.39
CA VAL A 75 -18.70 -2.03 -15.69
C VAL A 75 -19.41 -1.49 -14.45
N GLY A 76 -20.49 -0.73 -14.65
CA GLY A 76 -21.25 -0.12 -13.55
C GLY A 76 -20.75 1.27 -13.16
N VAL A 77 -21.31 1.81 -12.08
CA VAL A 77 -20.96 3.16 -11.57
C VAL A 77 -19.72 3.05 -10.69
N GLU A 78 -18.56 3.29 -11.30
CA GLU A 78 -17.25 3.19 -10.67
C GLU A 78 -16.46 4.49 -10.91
N PRO A 79 -16.60 5.52 -10.05
CA PRO A 79 -16.04 6.85 -10.30
C PRO A 79 -14.54 6.85 -10.55
N MET A 80 -13.83 5.94 -9.88
CA MET A 80 -12.39 5.76 -9.97
C MET A 80 -11.99 4.55 -10.83
N GLY A 81 -12.95 3.97 -11.56
CA GLY A 81 -12.80 2.77 -12.40
C GLY A 81 -11.60 2.85 -13.31
N LEU A 82 -11.49 3.95 -14.05
CA LEU A 82 -10.38 4.18 -15.00
C LEU A 82 -8.99 4.15 -14.34
N LEU A 83 -8.86 4.38 -13.03
CA LEU A 83 -7.55 4.33 -12.34
C LEU A 83 -7.22 2.92 -11.88
N TRP A 84 -8.11 2.29 -11.10
CA TRP A 84 -7.80 0.99 -10.49
C TRP A 84 -7.85 -0.16 -11.51
N SER A 85 -8.59 -0.02 -12.61
CA SER A 85 -8.74 -1.06 -13.63
C SER A 85 -7.64 -1.06 -14.69
N MET A 86 -6.64 -0.18 -14.58
CA MET A 86 -5.55 -0.14 -15.55
C MET A 86 -4.78 -1.46 -15.56
N LYS A 87 -4.48 -1.94 -16.78
CA LYS A 87 -3.68 -3.13 -17.01
C LYS A 87 -2.36 -2.72 -17.68
N PRO A 88 -1.25 -3.39 -17.35
CA PRO A 88 0.01 -3.16 -18.05
C PRO A 88 -0.08 -3.68 -19.48
N ASP A 89 0.61 -3.02 -20.40
CA ASP A 89 0.75 -3.50 -21.79
C ASP A 89 1.60 -4.79 -21.88
N THR A 90 2.30 -5.13 -20.78
CA THR A 90 3.07 -6.37 -20.64
C THR A 90 2.53 -7.19 -19.47
N LEU A 91 2.31 -8.50 -19.70
CA LEU A 91 1.84 -9.42 -18.67
C LEU A 91 2.75 -9.43 -17.44
N HIS A 92 2.16 -9.73 -16.28
CA HIS A 92 2.85 -9.93 -15.01
C HIS A 92 3.70 -8.72 -14.57
N LYS A 93 3.23 -7.51 -14.85
CA LYS A 93 3.83 -6.26 -14.35
C LYS A 93 2.96 -5.64 -13.28
N ARG A 94 3.58 -5.34 -12.14
CA ARG A 94 2.99 -4.54 -11.07
C ARG A 94 3.30 -3.07 -11.32
N PHE A 95 2.34 -2.20 -11.04
CA PHE A 95 2.53 -0.76 -11.13
C PHE A 95 3.55 -0.29 -10.08
N ILE A 96 4.59 0.44 -10.51
CA ILE A 96 5.67 0.92 -9.65
C ILE A 96 5.63 2.45 -9.49
N LYS A 97 5.38 2.90 -8.26
CA LYS A 97 5.55 4.30 -7.83
C LYS A 97 6.37 4.35 -6.56
N LEU A 98 7.68 4.58 -6.69
CA LEU A 98 8.63 4.57 -5.58
C LEU A 98 9.01 5.98 -5.14
N SER A 99 9.22 6.89 -6.09
CA SER A 99 9.69 8.25 -5.80
C SER A 99 8.51 9.18 -5.52
N SER A 100 8.59 9.96 -4.44
CA SER A 100 7.58 10.98 -4.14
C SER A 100 7.84 12.33 -4.85
N LEU A 101 8.98 12.49 -5.52
CA LEU A 101 9.40 13.75 -6.15
C LEU A 101 8.63 14.10 -7.42
N ASN A 102 8.19 13.07 -8.16
CA ASN A 102 7.47 13.26 -9.42
C ASN A 102 6.02 12.80 -9.27
N PRO A 103 5.03 13.56 -9.76
CA PRO A 103 3.64 13.11 -9.78
C PRO A 103 3.48 11.87 -10.65
N HIS A 104 2.49 11.04 -10.32
CA HIS A 104 1.96 10.07 -11.26
C HIS A 104 1.01 10.79 -12.23
N VAL A 105 1.33 10.74 -13.53
CA VAL A 105 0.60 11.49 -14.56
C VAL A 105 -0.36 10.55 -15.28
N VAL A 106 -1.66 10.83 -15.20
CA VAL A 106 -2.70 10.06 -15.89
C VAL A 106 -3.32 10.90 -16.98
N LYS A 107 -3.32 10.40 -18.22
CA LYS A 107 -4.00 11.02 -19.35
C LYS A 107 -5.38 10.42 -19.50
N PHE A 108 -6.41 11.22 -19.28
CA PHE A 108 -7.79 10.83 -19.57
C PHE A 108 -8.18 11.36 -20.95
N SER A 109 -8.82 10.53 -21.77
CA SER A 109 -9.26 10.93 -23.10
C SER A 109 -10.63 10.35 -23.44
N VAL A 110 -11.37 11.04 -24.32
CA VAL A 110 -12.67 10.61 -24.85
C VAL A 110 -12.52 10.37 -26.34
N HIS A 111 -13.03 9.24 -26.84
CA HIS A 111 -12.95 8.79 -28.24
C HIS A 111 -14.36 8.51 -28.80
N GLU A 112 -14.55 8.67 -30.11
CA GLU A 112 -15.84 8.42 -30.76
C GLU A 112 -16.26 6.95 -30.69
N GLU A 113 -15.30 6.03 -30.78
CA GLU A 113 -15.49 4.57 -30.89
C GLU A 113 -14.48 3.82 -30.00
N GLU A 114 -14.53 2.49 -29.98
CA GLU A 114 -13.69 1.66 -29.10
C GLU A 114 -12.33 1.32 -29.71
N GLU A 115 -12.20 1.35 -31.04
CA GLU A 115 -10.98 1.04 -31.79
C GLU A 115 -9.82 1.97 -31.43
N GLU A 116 -8.59 1.45 -31.36
CA GLU A 116 -7.42 2.23 -30.94
C GLU A 116 -7.19 3.49 -31.78
N GLU A 117 -7.43 3.40 -33.09
CA GLU A 117 -7.30 4.49 -34.07
C GLU A 117 -8.49 5.46 -34.08
N SER A 118 -9.47 5.26 -33.19
CA SER A 118 -10.64 6.13 -33.09
C SER A 118 -10.26 7.58 -32.85
N LYS A 119 -11.06 8.48 -33.43
CA LYS A 119 -10.86 9.92 -33.31
C LYS A 119 -11.03 10.37 -31.86
N MET A 120 -9.97 10.93 -31.30
CA MET A 120 -9.99 11.56 -29.99
C MET A 120 -10.78 12.88 -30.02
N LEU A 121 -11.75 13.01 -29.12
CA LEU A 121 -12.65 14.16 -28.98
C LEU A 121 -12.11 15.20 -27.98
N ALA A 122 -11.51 14.73 -26.89
CA ALA A 122 -10.93 15.58 -25.83
C ALA A 122 -9.90 14.78 -25.01
N GLU A 123 -8.95 15.49 -24.41
CA GLU A 123 -7.97 14.96 -23.48
C GLU A 123 -7.80 15.92 -22.29
N VAL A 124 -7.51 15.38 -21.11
CA VAL A 124 -7.06 16.13 -19.93
C VAL A 124 -6.02 15.32 -19.17
N ILE A 125 -5.09 16.01 -18.52
CA ILE A 125 -4.04 15.40 -17.70
C ILE A 125 -4.41 15.55 -16.22
N ASN A 126 -4.30 14.46 -15.47
CA ASN A 126 -4.35 14.44 -14.02
C ASN A 126 -2.94 14.24 -13.44
N GLU A 127 -2.48 15.17 -12.62
CA GLU A 127 -1.25 15.02 -11.84
C GLU A 127 -1.57 14.54 -10.43
N ARG A 128 -1.16 13.31 -10.12
CA ARG A 128 -1.40 12.65 -8.82
C ARG A 128 -0.13 12.72 -7.97
N ILE A 129 -0.05 13.69 -7.07
CA ILE A 129 1.13 13.93 -6.23
C ILE A 129 1.14 13.05 -4.98
N LEU A 130 2.33 12.78 -4.45
CA LEU A 130 2.51 12.00 -3.21
C LEU A 130 2.82 12.89 -1.99
N ILE A 131 3.42 14.05 -2.21
CA ILE A 131 3.76 15.02 -1.16
C ILE A 131 2.70 16.12 -1.17
N GLY A 132 1.93 16.24 -0.09
CA GLY A 132 0.99 17.34 0.10
C GLY A 132 1.68 18.67 0.38
N ASP A 133 0.92 19.76 0.26
CA ASP A 133 1.43 21.12 0.42
C ASP A 133 2.11 21.32 1.78
N GLY A 134 3.37 21.76 1.76
CA GLY A 134 4.16 22.05 2.95
C GLY A 134 4.74 20.84 3.70
N VAL A 135 4.49 19.61 3.24
CA VAL A 135 5.17 18.41 3.77
C VAL A 135 6.64 18.46 3.36
N SER A 136 7.55 18.34 4.33
CA SER A 136 8.98 18.30 4.02
C SER A 136 9.45 16.86 3.81
N ARG A 137 10.32 16.67 2.81
CA ARG A 137 10.99 15.40 2.51
C ARG A 137 12.49 15.55 2.79
N LEU A 138 13.04 14.71 3.66
CA LEU A 138 14.46 14.71 4.00
C LEU A 138 15.05 13.30 3.84
N PRO A 139 15.96 13.07 2.87
CA PRO A 139 16.75 11.84 2.84
C PRO A 139 17.55 11.66 4.14
N VAL A 140 17.54 10.45 4.69
CA VAL A 140 18.22 10.10 5.93
C VAL A 140 19.34 9.11 5.60
N ASN A 141 20.57 9.56 5.81
CA ASN A 141 21.78 8.75 5.82
C ASN A 141 22.50 9.05 7.14
N LYS A 142 22.11 8.34 8.21
CA LYS A 142 22.65 8.53 9.56
C LYS A 142 22.86 7.17 10.21
N GLY A 143 24.08 6.92 10.67
CA GLY A 143 24.46 5.60 11.19
C GLY A 143 24.17 4.52 10.16
N ASN A 144 23.44 3.46 10.55
CA ASN A 144 23.06 2.40 9.62
C ASN A 144 21.79 2.73 8.82
N ILE A 145 21.01 3.74 9.24
CA ILE A 145 19.71 4.07 8.65
C ILE A 145 19.87 4.60 7.24
N ARG A 146 19.15 4.00 6.29
CA ARG A 146 18.96 4.53 4.94
C ARG A 146 17.48 4.61 4.64
N GLY A 147 17.00 5.82 4.38
CA GLY A 147 15.57 6.06 4.25
C GLY A 147 15.23 7.50 3.94
N VAL A 148 13.97 7.85 4.09
CA VAL A 148 13.47 9.21 3.88
C VAL A 148 12.47 9.54 4.98
N LEU A 149 12.70 10.68 5.65
CA LEU A 149 11.83 11.24 6.65
C LEU A 149 10.88 12.25 6.00
N PHE A 150 9.59 12.07 6.22
CA PHE A 150 8.54 13.00 5.84
C PHE A 150 7.98 13.67 7.10
N THR A 151 7.90 14.99 7.10
CA THR A 151 7.37 15.77 8.23
C THR A 151 6.20 16.64 7.77
N PRO A 152 5.04 16.60 8.45
CA PRO A 152 3.90 17.43 8.12
C PRO A 152 4.18 18.94 8.28
N PRO A 153 3.46 19.80 7.54
CA PRO A 153 3.48 21.25 7.80
C PRO A 153 2.90 21.57 9.18
N GLY A 154 3.29 22.71 9.75
CA GLY A 154 2.80 23.19 11.05
C GLY A 154 3.79 22.98 12.20
N ARG A 155 3.37 23.35 13.42
CA ARG A 155 4.24 23.38 14.61
C ARG A 155 4.44 22.01 15.27
N GLY A 156 3.53 21.07 15.05
CA GLY A 156 3.47 19.82 15.81
C GLY A 156 3.04 20.05 17.28
N PRO A 157 3.24 19.06 18.16
CA PRO A 157 3.79 17.74 17.84
C PRO A 157 2.84 16.88 16.96
N PHE A 158 3.41 15.87 16.33
CA PHE A 158 2.74 14.91 15.47
C PHE A 158 3.08 13.47 15.90
N PRO A 159 2.14 12.52 15.72
CA PRO A 159 2.43 11.09 15.88
C PRO A 159 3.50 10.63 14.88
N ALA A 160 4.40 9.76 15.34
CA ALA A 160 5.48 9.22 14.51
C ALA A 160 5.22 7.79 14.05
N VAL A 161 5.53 7.48 12.77
CA VAL A 161 5.36 6.15 12.16
C VAL A 161 6.64 5.71 11.45
N LEU A 162 7.05 4.47 11.69
CA LEU A 162 8.09 3.78 10.92
C LEU A 162 7.42 2.91 9.85
N ASP A 163 7.70 3.22 8.59
CA ASP A 163 7.18 2.53 7.41
C ASP A 163 8.17 1.46 6.93
N LEU A 164 7.74 0.19 7.02
CA LEU A 164 8.52 -0.97 6.63
C LEU A 164 8.01 -1.48 5.28
N TYR A 165 8.73 -1.12 4.21
CA TYR A 165 8.47 -1.60 2.85
C TYR A 165 9.74 -2.24 2.29
N THR A 166 9.93 -3.54 2.53
CA THR A 166 11.23 -4.20 2.36
C THR A 166 11.42 -4.89 1.02
N PHE A 167 10.61 -5.89 0.69
CA PHE A 167 10.81 -6.76 -0.49
C PHE A 167 10.11 -6.29 -1.78
N GLY A 168 9.61 -5.05 -1.80
CA GLY A 168 8.88 -4.49 -2.95
C GLY A 168 9.76 -3.84 -4.03
N GLY A 169 11.08 -4.01 -4.01
CA GLY A 169 12.00 -3.51 -5.03
C GLY A 169 12.84 -2.28 -4.63
N GLY A 170 13.14 -2.12 -3.34
CA GLY A 170 13.90 -1.00 -2.79
C GLY A 170 13.04 -0.08 -1.92
N LEU A 171 13.54 1.13 -1.65
CA LEU A 171 12.82 2.13 -0.86
C LEU A 171 11.58 2.63 -1.62
N SER A 172 10.40 2.51 -1.00
CA SER A 172 9.17 3.13 -1.48
C SER A 172 8.79 4.29 -0.57
N GLU A 173 8.57 5.46 -1.17
CA GLU A 173 8.15 6.66 -0.46
C GLU A 173 6.63 6.87 -0.49
N LYS A 174 5.89 6.08 -1.28
CA LYS A 174 4.46 6.27 -1.54
C LYS A 174 3.63 6.30 -0.26
N ARG A 175 3.74 5.27 0.57
CA ARG A 175 2.94 5.15 1.80
C ARG A 175 3.33 6.19 2.85
N ALA A 176 4.62 6.38 3.08
CA ALA A 176 5.13 7.36 4.02
C ALA A 176 4.77 8.82 3.67
N SER A 177 4.94 9.23 2.41
CA SER A 177 4.62 10.60 1.98
C SER A 177 3.12 10.92 2.08
N LEU A 178 2.26 9.95 1.74
CA LEU A 178 0.81 10.09 1.87
C LEU A 178 0.39 10.17 3.34
N LEU A 179 0.92 9.31 4.22
CA LEU A 179 0.67 9.42 5.67
C LEU A 179 1.16 10.77 6.23
N ALA A 180 2.31 11.28 5.79
CA ALA A 180 2.78 12.58 6.27
C ALA A 180 1.85 13.74 5.88
N THR A 181 1.18 13.63 4.73
CA THR A 181 0.12 14.55 4.33
C THR A 181 -1.11 14.47 5.26
N ARG A 182 -1.27 13.37 6.01
CA ARG A 182 -2.36 13.15 6.98
C ARG A 182 -1.97 13.49 8.43
N GLY A 183 -0.82 14.13 8.64
CA GLY A 183 -0.40 14.64 9.95
C GLY A 183 0.50 13.71 10.76
N PHE A 184 1.19 12.77 10.11
CA PHE A 184 2.16 11.86 10.76
C PHE A 184 3.60 12.22 10.39
N VAL A 185 4.54 12.19 11.33
CA VAL A 185 5.97 12.16 10.98
C VAL A 185 6.30 10.74 10.58
N VAL A 186 6.73 10.51 9.33
CA VAL A 186 6.93 9.15 8.82
C VAL A 186 8.34 8.96 8.30
N LEU A 187 9.03 7.95 8.84
CA LEU A 187 10.30 7.48 8.32
C LEU A 187 10.05 6.19 7.53
N THR A 188 10.30 6.20 6.23
CA THR A 188 10.41 4.96 5.43
C THR A 188 11.87 4.55 5.36
N VAL A 189 12.14 3.25 5.51
CA VAL A 189 13.50 2.70 5.55
C VAL A 189 13.71 1.61 4.52
N ALA A 190 14.91 1.57 3.94
CA ALA A 190 15.35 0.48 3.09
C ALA A 190 16.05 -0.60 3.92
N LEU A 191 15.79 -1.86 3.60
CA LEU A 191 16.47 -2.98 4.26
C LEU A 191 17.79 -3.33 3.56
N TYR A 192 17.83 -3.23 2.24
CA TYR A 192 18.97 -3.59 1.40
C TYR A 192 18.85 -2.91 0.03
N GLY A 193 19.95 -2.89 -0.73
CA GLY A 193 19.98 -2.47 -2.13
C GLY A 193 19.66 -1.00 -2.40
N HIS A 194 19.68 -0.14 -1.37
CA HIS A 194 19.49 1.30 -1.47
C HIS A 194 20.75 2.05 -1.05
N ASP A 195 21.12 3.08 -1.81
CA ASP A 195 22.36 3.84 -1.65
C ASP A 195 23.61 2.94 -1.54
N ASP A 196 24.32 3.01 -0.42
CA ASP A 196 25.53 2.25 -0.10
C ASP A 196 25.24 0.90 0.57
N GLN A 197 23.97 0.51 0.75
CA GLN A 197 23.61 -0.79 1.31
C GLN A 197 23.96 -1.93 0.36
N ALA A 198 24.34 -3.07 0.95
CA ALA A 198 24.54 -4.32 0.22
C ALA A 198 23.27 -4.69 -0.56
N LYS A 199 23.43 -5.19 -1.79
CA LYS A 199 22.32 -5.65 -2.63
C LYS A 199 21.71 -6.96 -2.14
N ASP A 200 22.52 -7.78 -1.48
CA ASP A 200 22.12 -9.08 -0.95
C ASP A 200 22.39 -9.12 0.55
N VAL A 201 21.37 -9.49 1.32
CA VAL A 201 21.46 -9.68 2.77
C VAL A 201 21.18 -11.14 3.13
N LYS A 202 21.98 -11.70 4.03
CA LYS A 202 21.87 -13.10 4.48
C LYS A 202 21.03 -13.26 5.74
N ALA A 203 20.81 -12.16 6.46
CA ALA A 203 20.05 -12.11 7.70
C ALA A 203 19.46 -10.72 7.85
N VAL A 204 18.37 -10.62 8.62
CA VAL A 204 17.82 -9.34 9.06
C VAL A 204 18.27 -9.09 10.49
N HIS A 205 18.74 -7.88 10.79
CA HIS A 205 19.22 -7.49 12.12
C HIS A 205 18.27 -6.49 12.76
N MET A 206 17.72 -6.83 13.92
CA MET A 206 16.79 -5.96 14.65
C MET A 206 17.42 -4.68 15.17
N ASP A 207 18.74 -4.67 15.39
CA ASP A 207 19.52 -3.50 15.80
C ASP A 207 19.33 -2.32 14.83
N TYR A 208 19.13 -2.61 13.53
CA TYR A 208 18.81 -1.61 12.51
C TYR A 208 17.50 -0.86 12.80
N PHE A 209 16.46 -1.61 13.18
CA PHE A 209 15.14 -1.03 13.47
C PHE A 209 15.11 -0.36 14.84
N GLU A 210 15.87 -0.87 15.81
CA GLU A 210 16.06 -0.19 17.11
C GLU A 210 16.69 1.19 16.90
N GLU A 211 17.75 1.27 16.08
CA GLU A 211 18.39 2.53 15.70
C GLU A 211 17.40 3.48 14.98
N ALA A 212 16.59 2.96 14.06
CA ALA A 212 15.59 3.75 13.33
C ALA A 212 14.48 4.30 14.24
N ILE A 213 14.00 3.51 15.21
CA ILE A 213 12.99 3.94 16.20
C ILE A 213 13.56 5.04 17.08
N GLU A 214 14.78 4.87 17.60
CA GLU A 214 15.42 5.88 18.45
C GLU A 214 15.72 7.17 17.68
N PHE A 215 16.18 7.06 16.43
CA PHE A 215 16.31 8.22 15.55
C PHE A 215 14.96 8.94 15.36
N LEU A 216 13.90 8.20 15.03
CA LEU A 216 12.57 8.77 14.77
C LEU A 216 12.02 9.50 16.00
N LYS A 217 12.19 8.94 17.20
CA LYS A 217 11.77 9.56 18.48
C LYS A 217 12.51 10.87 18.78
N THR A 218 13.71 11.07 18.23
CA THR A 218 14.49 12.31 18.42
C THR A 218 14.18 13.41 17.41
N GLN A 219 13.30 13.17 16.45
CA GLN A 219 13.00 14.16 15.42
C GLN A 219 12.16 15.32 15.96
N ASP A 220 12.43 16.52 15.42
CA ASP A 220 11.62 17.69 15.70
C ASP A 220 10.15 17.42 15.37
N LYS A 221 9.26 17.98 16.19
CA LYS A 221 7.80 17.83 16.08
C LYS A 221 7.26 16.42 16.31
N VAL A 222 8.05 15.43 16.72
CA VAL A 222 7.49 14.16 17.23
C VAL A 222 7.05 14.37 18.68
N GLY A 223 5.84 13.92 19.05
CA GLY A 223 5.37 14.03 20.44
C GLY A 223 4.60 12.84 20.98
N SER A 224 4.61 11.71 20.29
CA SER A 224 4.09 10.45 20.83
C SER A 224 5.15 9.76 21.69
N GLU A 225 4.76 9.15 22.82
CA GLU A 225 5.70 8.43 23.71
C GLU A 225 6.35 7.21 23.02
N GLY A 226 5.63 6.62 22.06
CA GLY A 226 6.11 5.56 21.19
C GLY A 226 5.81 5.86 19.72
N VAL A 227 6.28 4.97 18.84
CA VAL A 227 6.08 5.06 17.40
C VAL A 227 5.04 4.03 16.92
N GLY A 228 4.39 4.36 15.82
CA GLY A 228 3.63 3.41 15.02
C GLY A 228 4.54 2.62 14.08
N LEU A 229 4.18 1.37 13.79
CA LEU A 229 4.76 0.60 12.69
C LEU A 229 3.71 0.33 11.63
N ILE A 230 4.06 0.44 10.36
CA ILE A 230 3.22 -0.05 9.26
C ILE A 230 4.03 -0.99 8.39
N SER A 231 3.41 -2.12 8.03
CA SER A 231 4.05 -3.20 7.29
C SER A 231 3.12 -3.80 6.25
N LEU A 232 3.69 -4.44 5.24
CA LEU A 232 3.00 -5.25 4.24
C LEU A 232 3.84 -6.51 3.92
N SER A 233 3.19 -7.65 3.74
CA SER A 233 3.84 -8.89 3.28
C SER A 233 4.96 -9.33 4.23
N LYS A 234 6.14 -9.70 3.71
CA LYS A 234 7.33 -10.09 4.47
C LYS A 234 7.75 -9.08 5.54
N SER A 235 7.44 -7.79 5.42
CA SER A 235 7.74 -6.85 6.51
C SER A 235 6.83 -7.02 7.74
N GLY A 236 5.73 -7.76 7.63
CA GLY A 236 4.81 -8.04 8.74
C GLY A 236 5.47 -8.85 9.85
N ASP A 237 6.24 -9.89 9.52
CA ASP A 237 6.95 -10.69 10.52
C ASP A 237 8.06 -9.87 11.24
N ILE A 238 8.68 -8.93 10.52
CA ILE A 238 9.64 -7.95 11.07
C ILE A 238 8.90 -7.00 12.02
N ALA A 239 7.76 -6.44 11.63
CA ALA A 239 6.97 -5.53 12.47
C ALA A 239 6.50 -6.21 13.76
N LEU A 240 6.02 -7.45 13.67
CA LEU A 240 5.64 -8.24 14.83
C LEU A 240 6.84 -8.49 15.76
N SER A 241 8.00 -8.79 15.18
CA SER A 241 9.23 -8.99 15.95
C SER A 241 9.66 -7.70 16.65
N ILE A 242 9.67 -6.57 15.94
CA ILE A 242 9.95 -5.25 16.51
C ILE A 242 9.01 -4.96 17.69
N ALA A 243 7.71 -5.13 17.51
CA ALA A 243 6.72 -4.91 18.56
C ALA A 243 6.89 -5.86 19.77
N SER A 244 7.44 -7.05 19.57
CA SER A 244 7.61 -8.07 20.61
C SER A 244 8.91 -7.93 21.41
N TYR A 245 9.98 -7.40 20.80
CA TYR A 245 11.32 -7.38 21.39
C TYR A 245 11.87 -5.97 21.67
N LEU A 246 11.45 -4.95 20.92
CA LEU A 246 11.99 -3.60 21.07
C LEU A 246 11.05 -2.71 21.92
N PRO A 247 11.61 -1.80 22.73
CA PRO A 247 10.81 -0.80 23.43
C PRO A 247 10.34 0.31 22.45
N GLY A 248 9.40 1.14 22.90
CA GLY A 248 9.01 2.36 22.16
C GLY A 248 8.04 2.14 21.01
N VAL A 249 7.44 0.95 20.87
CA VAL A 249 6.38 0.68 19.88
C VAL A 249 5.02 0.78 20.56
N ALA A 250 4.21 1.75 20.12
CA ALA A 250 2.88 2.01 20.68
C ALA A 250 1.74 1.39 19.85
N ALA A 251 1.91 1.32 18.52
CA ALA A 251 0.89 0.80 17.60
C ALA A 251 1.55 0.07 16.42
N THR A 252 0.95 -1.01 15.93
CA THR A 252 1.48 -1.79 14.80
C THR A 252 0.37 -2.18 13.85
N VAL A 253 0.47 -1.71 12.61
CA VAL A 253 -0.38 -2.10 11.48
C VAL A 253 0.32 -3.23 10.72
N TRP A 254 -0.32 -4.38 10.70
CA TRP A 254 0.12 -5.58 10.00
C TRP A 254 -0.82 -5.83 8.82
N ILE A 255 -0.29 -5.86 7.60
CA ILE A 255 -1.07 -6.06 6.37
C ILE A 255 -0.54 -7.29 5.66
N ASN A 256 -1.37 -8.33 5.53
CA ASN A 256 -1.05 -9.54 4.76
C ASN A 256 0.32 -10.14 5.07
N GLY A 257 0.74 -10.14 6.34
CA GLY A 257 2.03 -10.67 6.76
C GLY A 257 2.01 -12.17 7.05
N CYS A 258 3.09 -12.68 7.62
CA CYS A 258 3.12 -14.01 8.24
C CYS A 258 3.21 -13.87 9.78
N SER A 259 2.68 -14.84 10.52
CA SER A 259 2.79 -14.93 12.00
C SER A 259 4.15 -15.50 12.47
N ALA A 260 5.00 -15.92 11.53
CA ALA A 260 6.34 -16.45 11.76
C ALA A 260 7.36 -15.78 10.83
N ASN A 261 8.63 -15.84 11.22
CA ASN A 261 9.74 -15.31 10.45
C ASN A 261 9.97 -16.14 9.16
N THR A 262 9.98 -15.46 8.02
CA THR A 262 10.11 -16.04 6.68
C THR A 262 11.33 -15.49 5.93
N VAL A 263 11.75 -16.15 4.84
CA VAL A 263 12.81 -15.74 3.89
C VAL A 263 14.24 -15.67 4.46
N LEU A 264 14.50 -14.89 5.51
CA LEU A 264 15.84 -14.67 6.09
C LEU A 264 15.81 -14.87 7.61
N PRO A 265 16.87 -15.46 8.20
CA PRO A 265 16.97 -15.60 9.66
C PRO A 265 17.01 -14.22 10.31
N LEU A 266 16.33 -14.07 11.44
CA LEU A 266 16.25 -12.82 12.19
C LEU A 266 17.20 -12.86 13.39
N HIS A 267 18.06 -11.85 13.45
CA HIS A 267 19.03 -11.67 14.52
C HIS A 267 18.69 -10.45 15.35
N TYR A 268 18.97 -10.52 16.64
CA TYR A 268 19.04 -9.34 17.49
C TYR A 268 20.33 -9.38 18.29
N LYS A 269 21.13 -8.33 18.18
CA LYS A 269 22.52 -8.30 18.64
C LYS A 269 23.29 -9.43 17.95
N LYS A 270 24.09 -10.19 18.71
CA LYS A 270 24.91 -11.30 18.18
C LYS A 270 24.21 -12.67 18.20
N ARG A 271 22.88 -12.70 18.32
CA ARG A 271 22.11 -13.95 18.45
C ARG A 271 21.04 -14.03 17.39
N GLU A 272 20.91 -15.19 16.76
CA GLU A 272 19.70 -15.54 16.02
C GLU A 272 18.56 -15.71 17.04
N ILE A 273 17.45 -15.02 16.79
CA ILE A 273 16.26 -15.08 17.65
C ILE A 273 15.11 -15.82 16.98
N HIS A 274 15.06 -15.83 15.65
CA HIS A 274 14.09 -16.59 14.88
C HIS A 274 14.73 -17.20 13.64
N SER A 275 14.54 -18.51 13.50
CA SER A 275 14.89 -19.25 12.29
C SER A 275 13.90 -18.92 11.16
N VAL A 276 14.15 -19.43 9.96
CA VAL A 276 13.24 -19.28 8.82
C VAL A 276 12.17 -20.36 8.86
N LEU A 277 10.92 -19.97 8.64
CA LEU A 277 9.79 -20.88 8.47
C LEU A 277 10.04 -21.81 7.27
N THR A 278 9.82 -23.10 7.48
CA THR A 278 10.00 -24.09 6.41
C THR A 278 8.95 -23.94 5.32
N TYR A 279 9.29 -24.43 4.12
CA TYR A 279 8.40 -24.40 2.96
C TYR A 279 8.52 -25.70 2.15
N ASP A 280 7.46 -26.02 1.40
CA ASP A 280 7.42 -27.13 0.45
C ASP A 280 7.02 -26.62 -0.94
N ALA A 281 8.03 -26.46 -1.81
CA ALA A 281 7.83 -25.98 -3.17
C ALA A 281 6.94 -26.90 -4.03
N LYS A 282 6.76 -28.18 -3.65
CA LYS A 282 5.88 -29.11 -4.36
C LYS A 282 4.40 -28.74 -4.23
N LYS A 283 4.04 -27.88 -3.27
CA LYS A 283 2.69 -27.35 -3.08
C LYS A 283 2.37 -26.17 -4.00
N ALA A 284 3.37 -25.65 -4.72
CA ALA A 284 3.15 -24.66 -5.76
C ALA A 284 2.55 -25.33 -7.01
N PHE A 285 1.64 -24.63 -7.70
CA PHE A 285 1.03 -25.14 -8.93
C PHE A 285 0.80 -24.03 -9.94
N LEU A 286 0.80 -24.39 -11.23
CA LEU A 286 0.58 -23.45 -12.32
C LEU A 286 -0.91 -23.11 -12.43
N THR A 287 -1.22 -21.83 -12.62
CA THR A 287 -2.59 -21.38 -12.92
C THR A 287 -2.82 -21.31 -14.43
N GLU A 288 -4.08 -21.16 -14.84
CA GLU A 288 -4.46 -20.98 -16.25
C GLU A 288 -3.79 -19.76 -16.90
N THR A 289 -3.39 -18.77 -16.11
CA THR A 289 -2.70 -17.55 -16.58
C THR A 289 -1.21 -17.75 -16.86
N GLY A 290 -0.65 -18.94 -16.57
CA GLY A 290 0.78 -19.21 -16.66
C GLY A 290 1.60 -18.68 -15.47
N ALA A 291 0.99 -17.95 -14.53
CA ALA A 291 1.61 -17.61 -13.26
C ALA A 291 1.45 -18.74 -12.24
N VAL A 292 2.37 -18.82 -11.28
CA VAL A 292 2.39 -19.85 -10.23
C VAL A 292 1.58 -19.40 -9.02
N ASN A 293 0.74 -20.28 -8.48
CA ASN A 293 0.13 -20.09 -7.16
C ASN A 293 1.06 -20.66 -6.08
N ILE A 294 1.39 -19.83 -5.10
CA ILE A 294 2.32 -20.17 -4.01
C ILE A 294 1.65 -20.16 -2.63
N LYS A 295 0.33 -19.99 -2.55
CA LYS A 295 -0.44 -19.80 -1.30
C LYS A 295 -0.12 -20.83 -0.23
N TYR A 296 0.08 -22.09 -0.65
CA TYR A 296 0.26 -23.23 0.25
C TYR A 296 1.71 -23.67 0.43
N VAL A 297 2.68 -22.92 -0.13
CA VAL A 297 4.10 -23.31 -0.10
C VAL A 297 4.68 -23.22 1.31
N LEU A 298 4.29 -22.23 2.12
CA LEU A 298 4.74 -22.15 3.50
C LEU A 298 4.11 -23.24 4.35
N ASN A 299 4.92 -23.90 5.19
CA ASN A 299 4.42 -24.85 6.17
C ASN A 299 3.76 -24.10 7.34
N SER A 300 2.89 -24.79 8.07
CA SER A 300 2.21 -24.17 9.21
C SER A 300 3.23 -23.73 10.28
N PRO A 301 3.15 -22.46 10.75
CA PRO A 301 3.94 -21.95 11.86
C PRO A 301 3.73 -22.70 13.19
N LEU A 302 2.63 -23.45 13.31
CA LEU A 302 2.23 -24.13 14.55
C LEU A 302 2.84 -25.54 14.70
N LEU A 303 3.50 -26.06 13.66
CA LEU A 303 4.19 -27.35 13.74
C LEU A 303 5.40 -27.27 14.67
N ASP A 304 5.69 -28.36 15.37
CA ASP A 304 6.78 -28.43 16.35
C ASP A 304 8.15 -28.05 15.76
N GLU A 305 8.41 -28.46 14.53
CA GLU A 305 9.64 -28.13 13.78
C GLU A 305 9.77 -26.63 13.43
N ASN A 306 8.66 -25.89 13.42
CA ASN A 306 8.61 -24.47 13.06
C ASN A 306 8.51 -23.54 14.28
N LYS A 307 8.52 -24.08 15.51
CA LYS A 307 8.39 -23.30 16.76
C LYS A 307 9.41 -22.18 16.89
N THR A 308 10.62 -22.35 16.37
CA THR A 308 11.68 -21.33 16.42
C THR A 308 11.47 -20.17 15.46
N ALA A 309 10.68 -20.35 14.40
CA ALA A 309 10.32 -19.28 13.47
C ALA A 309 9.14 -18.43 13.99
N LEU A 310 8.33 -18.99 14.88
CA LEU A 310 7.09 -18.38 15.36
C LEU A 310 7.36 -17.16 16.26
N ILE A 311 6.69 -16.04 15.97
CA ILE A 311 6.93 -14.77 16.66
C ILE A 311 6.06 -14.67 17.93
N PRO A 312 6.62 -14.33 19.10
CA PRO A 312 5.90 -14.30 20.37
C PRO A 312 5.16 -12.97 20.57
N ILE A 313 4.15 -12.72 19.73
CA ILE A 313 3.39 -11.45 19.71
C ILE A 313 2.68 -11.13 21.03
N GLU A 314 2.43 -12.13 21.88
CA GLU A 314 1.87 -11.95 23.21
C GLU A 314 2.78 -11.11 24.14
N ARG A 315 4.07 -11.01 23.81
CA ARG A 315 5.04 -10.16 24.53
C ARG A 315 4.88 -8.69 24.22
N ALA A 316 4.30 -8.35 23.07
CA ALA A 316 4.11 -6.97 22.67
C ALA A 316 3.14 -6.24 23.61
N LYS A 317 3.45 -4.98 23.88
CA LYS A 317 2.65 -4.08 24.74
C LYS A 317 1.78 -3.11 23.94
N GLY A 318 2.22 -2.72 22.75
CA GLY A 318 1.49 -1.79 21.89
C GLY A 318 0.24 -2.40 21.25
N HIS A 319 -0.58 -1.57 20.62
CA HIS A 319 -1.81 -1.97 19.97
C HIS A 319 -1.54 -2.60 18.59
N PHE A 320 -2.38 -3.53 18.16
CA PHE A 320 -2.32 -4.10 16.82
C PHE A 320 -3.55 -3.76 15.98
N LEU A 321 -3.35 -3.46 14.70
CA LEU A 321 -4.37 -3.56 13.68
C LEU A 321 -3.92 -4.65 12.69
N PHE A 322 -4.63 -5.77 12.68
CA PHE A 322 -4.43 -6.82 11.69
C PHE A 322 -5.35 -6.61 10.50
N VAL A 323 -4.77 -6.57 9.31
CA VAL A 323 -5.47 -6.50 8.03
C VAL A 323 -5.12 -7.73 7.21
N ALA A 324 -6.14 -8.51 6.85
CA ALA A 324 -5.98 -9.70 6.02
C ALA A 324 -6.85 -9.63 4.77
N SER A 325 -6.31 -10.13 3.66
CA SER A 325 -7.03 -10.41 2.42
C SER A 325 -7.43 -11.88 2.41
N GLU A 326 -8.70 -12.18 2.16
CA GLU A 326 -9.19 -13.57 2.17
C GLU A 326 -8.77 -14.34 0.91
N ASP A 327 -8.57 -13.64 -0.19
CA ASP A 327 -8.05 -14.20 -1.44
C ASP A 327 -6.55 -13.92 -1.65
N ASP A 328 -5.80 -13.76 -0.57
CA ASP A 328 -4.33 -13.70 -0.65
C ASP A 328 -3.78 -15.03 -1.21
N CYS A 329 -3.06 -14.93 -2.34
CA CYS A 329 -2.43 -16.06 -3.01
C CYS A 329 -0.90 -16.12 -2.84
N ASN A 330 -0.30 -15.17 -2.13
CA ASN A 330 1.10 -15.27 -1.71
C ASN A 330 1.25 -16.28 -0.56
N TRP A 331 0.35 -16.18 0.41
CA TRP A 331 0.18 -17.11 1.54
C TRP A 331 -1.19 -16.89 2.19
N ASP A 332 -1.56 -17.73 3.17
CA ASP A 332 -2.83 -17.61 3.86
C ASP A 332 -2.80 -16.57 5.01
N SER A 333 -2.84 -15.30 4.64
CA SER A 333 -2.84 -14.16 5.58
C SER A 333 -4.01 -14.20 6.57
N ASN A 334 -5.19 -14.68 6.14
CA ASN A 334 -6.37 -14.75 7.00
C ASN A 334 -6.20 -15.82 8.09
N THR A 335 -5.67 -17.00 7.73
CA THR A 335 -5.33 -18.03 8.72
C THR A 335 -4.29 -17.52 9.71
N PHE A 336 -3.21 -16.88 9.25
CA PHE A 336 -2.20 -16.31 10.15
C PHE A 336 -2.78 -15.24 11.09
N MET A 337 -3.67 -14.37 10.59
CA MET A 337 -4.36 -13.38 11.43
C MET A 337 -5.19 -14.07 12.52
N ASN A 338 -5.99 -15.08 12.16
CA ASN A 338 -6.84 -15.80 13.12
C ASN A 338 -6.00 -16.49 14.20
N GLU A 339 -4.91 -17.16 13.82
CA GLU A 339 -3.96 -17.78 14.76
C GLU A 339 -3.37 -16.76 15.76
N MET A 340 -2.99 -15.57 15.27
CA MET A 340 -2.47 -14.49 16.10
C MET A 340 -3.52 -13.93 17.05
N VAL A 341 -4.73 -13.68 16.55
CA VAL A 341 -5.88 -13.20 17.36
C VAL A 341 -6.21 -14.20 18.47
N GLU A 342 -6.29 -15.49 18.16
CA GLU A 342 -6.53 -16.53 19.17
C GLU A 342 -5.41 -16.58 20.21
N ARG A 343 -4.15 -16.46 19.77
CA ARG A 343 -3.01 -16.44 20.70
C ARG A 343 -3.09 -15.26 21.66
N LEU A 344 -3.38 -14.06 21.16
CA LEU A 344 -3.53 -12.87 21.99
C LEU A 344 -4.67 -13.05 23.00
N LYS A 345 -5.83 -13.55 22.57
CA LYS A 345 -6.97 -13.85 23.46
C LYS A 345 -6.60 -14.83 24.57
N ARG A 346 -5.89 -15.93 24.24
CA ARG A 346 -5.44 -16.93 25.24
C ARG A 346 -4.47 -16.35 26.28
N HIS A 347 -3.76 -15.28 25.95
CA HIS A 347 -2.87 -14.56 26.86
C HIS A 347 -3.55 -13.35 27.54
N GLY A 348 -4.88 -13.22 27.44
CA GLY A 348 -5.65 -12.15 28.08
C GLY A 348 -5.38 -10.76 27.48
N LYS A 349 -4.97 -10.68 26.22
CA LYS A 349 -4.72 -9.42 25.51
C LYS A 349 -6.01 -8.94 24.85
N GLU A 350 -6.25 -7.63 24.90
CA GLU A 350 -7.40 -6.95 24.28
C GLU A 350 -6.97 -5.76 23.40
N ASN A 351 -5.66 -5.50 23.32
CA ASN A 351 -5.03 -4.40 22.58
C ASN A 351 -4.88 -4.71 21.08
N PHE A 352 -5.93 -5.22 20.43
CA PHE A 352 -5.90 -5.48 18.99
C PHE A 352 -7.26 -5.32 18.31
N GLU A 353 -7.23 -4.96 17.04
CA GLU A 353 -8.34 -5.00 16.10
C GLU A 353 -7.96 -5.87 14.90
N SER A 354 -8.94 -6.48 14.24
CA SER A 354 -8.75 -7.27 13.04
C SER A 354 -9.81 -6.96 11.99
N VAL A 355 -9.41 -6.88 10.72
CA VAL A 355 -10.31 -6.76 9.58
C VAL A 355 -9.86 -7.71 8.47
N SER A 356 -10.80 -8.46 7.90
CA SER A 356 -10.59 -9.24 6.69
C SER A 356 -11.36 -8.63 5.52
N TYR A 357 -10.80 -8.71 4.32
CA TYR A 357 -11.44 -8.25 3.09
C TYR A 357 -11.67 -9.45 2.16
N PRO A 358 -12.95 -9.83 1.95
CA PRO A 358 -13.33 -10.80 0.93
C PRO A 358 -12.87 -10.34 -0.45
N GLU A 359 -12.40 -11.27 -1.27
CA GLU A 359 -11.98 -11.00 -2.66
C GLU A 359 -10.89 -9.93 -2.80
N ALA A 360 -10.18 -9.58 -1.72
CA ALA A 360 -8.96 -8.80 -1.80
C ALA A 360 -7.75 -9.72 -1.97
N GLY A 361 -6.69 -9.18 -2.56
CA GLY A 361 -5.44 -9.90 -2.85
C GLY A 361 -4.29 -9.43 -1.96
N HIS A 362 -3.10 -9.94 -2.21
CA HIS A 362 -1.93 -9.73 -1.35
C HIS A 362 -1.51 -8.25 -1.19
N TYR A 363 -1.46 -7.48 -2.28
CA TYR A 363 -0.93 -6.11 -2.28
C TYR A 363 -2.00 -5.05 -1.96
N LEU A 364 -2.46 -5.01 -0.71
CA LEU A 364 -3.26 -3.87 -0.24
C LEU A 364 -2.36 -2.65 -0.03
N GLU A 365 -2.51 -1.65 -0.90
CA GLU A 365 -1.68 -0.45 -0.97
C GLU A 365 -2.53 0.83 -0.70
N PRO A 366 -1.91 2.03 -0.64
CA PRO A 366 -2.66 3.26 -0.69
C PRO A 366 -3.56 3.33 -1.95
N PRO A 367 -4.80 3.87 -1.84
CA PRO A 367 -5.83 3.70 -2.87
C PRO A 367 -5.49 4.24 -4.26
N TYR A 368 -6.28 3.76 -5.23
CA TYR A 368 -6.36 4.25 -6.60
C TYR A 368 -5.12 3.99 -7.48
N GLY A 369 -4.25 3.05 -7.05
CA GLY A 369 -3.28 2.42 -7.92
C GLY A 369 -3.93 1.34 -8.81
N PRO A 370 -3.30 0.97 -9.93
CA PRO A 370 -3.73 -0.17 -10.73
C PRO A 370 -3.69 -1.48 -9.94
N TYR A 371 -4.78 -2.24 -9.97
CA TYR A 371 -4.84 -3.59 -9.40
C TYR A 371 -3.87 -4.54 -10.12
N CYS A 372 -3.17 -5.39 -9.37
CA CYS A 372 -2.17 -6.32 -9.90
C CYS A 372 -2.53 -7.79 -9.58
N PRO A 373 -3.07 -8.55 -10.55
CA PRO A 373 -3.41 -9.96 -10.33
C PRO A 373 -2.18 -10.88 -10.23
N SER A 374 -1.10 -10.51 -10.91
CA SER A 374 0.14 -11.29 -10.94
C SER A 374 1.35 -10.44 -11.30
N SER A 375 2.51 -10.81 -10.77
CA SER A 375 3.80 -10.23 -11.16
C SER A 375 4.95 -11.15 -10.80
N VAL A 376 6.16 -10.84 -11.29
CA VAL A 376 7.38 -11.53 -10.84
C VAL A 376 7.54 -11.35 -9.34
N HIS A 377 7.65 -12.46 -8.61
CA HIS A 377 7.91 -12.47 -7.18
C HIS A 377 9.42 -12.37 -6.93
N GLY A 378 9.87 -11.43 -6.08
CA GLY A 378 11.29 -11.17 -5.84
C GLY A 378 12.09 -12.38 -5.31
N VAL A 379 11.51 -13.18 -4.43
CA VAL A 379 12.14 -14.42 -3.91
C VAL A 379 11.97 -15.63 -4.86
N VAL A 380 10.76 -15.90 -5.37
CA VAL A 380 10.52 -17.08 -6.23
C VAL A 380 11.16 -16.92 -7.63
N GLY A 381 11.35 -15.69 -8.11
CA GLY A 381 12.03 -15.40 -9.38
C GLY A 381 11.18 -15.61 -10.63
N MET A 382 9.89 -15.91 -10.48
CA MET A 382 8.94 -16.13 -11.58
C MET A 382 7.60 -15.41 -11.31
N PRO A 383 6.75 -15.24 -12.34
CA PRO A 383 5.39 -14.72 -12.15
C PRO A 383 4.58 -15.58 -11.17
N VAL A 384 4.00 -14.93 -10.17
CA VAL A 384 3.03 -15.56 -9.24
C VAL A 384 1.72 -14.80 -9.25
N VAL A 385 0.64 -15.47 -8.86
CA VAL A 385 -0.66 -14.83 -8.61
C VAL A 385 -0.70 -14.23 -7.21
N TRP A 386 -1.30 -13.04 -7.10
CA TRP A 386 -1.47 -12.31 -5.83
C TRP A 386 -2.89 -12.41 -5.29
N GLY A 387 -3.83 -12.83 -6.14
CA GLY A 387 -5.25 -13.00 -5.85
C GLY A 387 -6.05 -11.70 -5.79
N GLY A 388 -7.30 -11.82 -5.37
CA GLY A 388 -8.31 -10.78 -5.31
C GLY A 388 -9.01 -10.51 -6.64
N GLU A 389 -10.11 -9.77 -6.56
CA GLU A 389 -10.87 -9.23 -7.68
C GLU A 389 -10.71 -7.72 -7.74
N ALA A 390 -10.49 -7.16 -8.94
CA ALA A 390 -10.04 -5.78 -9.10
C ALA A 390 -10.93 -4.75 -8.39
N ARG A 391 -12.26 -4.91 -8.47
CA ARG A 391 -13.25 -4.03 -7.84
C ARG A 391 -13.22 -4.14 -6.31
N SER A 392 -13.32 -5.37 -5.80
CA SER A 392 -13.35 -5.64 -4.35
C SER A 392 -12.01 -5.26 -3.70
N HIS A 393 -10.90 -5.50 -4.39
CA HIS A 393 -9.56 -5.08 -3.99
C HIS A 393 -9.45 -3.55 -3.89
N ALA A 394 -9.88 -2.80 -4.91
CA ALA A 394 -9.83 -1.33 -4.88
C ALA A 394 -10.70 -0.75 -3.75
N ALA A 395 -11.86 -1.34 -3.48
CA ALA A 395 -12.71 -0.96 -2.36
C ALA A 395 -12.05 -1.26 -0.99
N ALA A 396 -11.39 -2.41 -0.87
CA ALA A 396 -10.64 -2.80 0.32
C ALA A 396 -9.50 -1.81 0.63
N GLU A 397 -8.74 -1.38 -0.38
CA GLU A 397 -7.69 -0.37 -0.20
C GLU A 397 -8.23 0.94 0.36
N VAL A 398 -9.35 1.45 -0.18
CA VAL A 398 -10.00 2.70 0.28
C VAL A 398 -10.40 2.58 1.75
N HIS A 399 -11.10 1.50 2.12
CA HIS A 399 -11.54 1.30 3.50
C HIS A 399 -10.36 1.08 4.46
N MET A 400 -9.40 0.24 4.08
CA MET A 400 -8.19 -0.03 4.86
C MET A 400 -7.41 1.25 5.13
N TRP A 401 -7.23 2.09 4.11
CA TRP A 401 -6.43 3.31 4.25
C TRP A 401 -7.02 4.29 5.25
N GLY A 402 -8.35 4.44 5.28
CA GLY A 402 -9.05 5.19 6.32
C GLY A 402 -8.85 4.59 7.71
N LYS A 403 -9.03 3.28 7.85
CA LYS A 403 -8.89 2.56 9.13
C LYS A 403 -7.47 2.65 9.71
N ILE A 404 -6.44 2.58 8.88
CA ILE A 404 -5.04 2.74 9.28
C ILE A 404 -4.79 4.13 9.90
N GLN A 405 -5.30 5.18 9.24
CA GLN A 405 -5.14 6.54 9.74
C GLN A 405 -5.89 6.76 11.06
N GLU A 406 -7.12 6.23 11.17
CA GLU A 406 -7.89 6.27 12.41
C GLU A 406 -7.16 5.54 13.54
N PHE A 407 -6.72 4.30 13.31
CA PHE A 407 -5.98 3.50 14.26
C PHE A 407 -4.73 4.22 14.78
N PHE A 408 -3.92 4.79 13.89
CA PHE A 408 -2.74 5.54 14.33
C PHE A 408 -3.08 6.82 15.09
N ARG A 409 -4.13 7.57 14.70
CA ARG A 409 -4.55 8.75 15.48
C ARG A 409 -5.00 8.37 16.89
N THR A 410 -5.68 7.25 17.04
CA THR A 410 -6.17 6.74 18.33
C THR A 410 -5.03 6.29 19.24
N HIS A 411 -4.05 5.56 18.70
CA HIS A 411 -3.04 4.87 19.53
C HIS A 411 -1.67 5.55 19.57
N LEU A 412 -1.47 6.64 18.81
CA LEU A 412 -0.26 7.46 18.84
C LEU A 412 -0.54 8.89 19.31
N SER A 413 -1.67 9.13 19.98
CA SER A 413 -2.07 10.46 20.42
C SER A 413 -0.92 11.14 21.17
N CYS A 414 -0.51 12.31 20.68
CA CYS A 414 0.42 13.16 21.39
C CYS A 414 -0.37 13.86 22.49
N ASP A 415 -0.01 13.65 23.76
CA ASP A 415 -0.56 14.48 24.83
C ASP A 415 -0.24 15.93 24.47
N ALA A 416 -1.28 16.75 24.30
CA ALA A 416 -1.10 18.18 24.13
C ALA A 416 -0.39 18.68 25.38
N ALA A 417 0.91 18.95 25.26
CA ALA A 417 1.69 19.58 26.31
C ALA A 417 0.86 20.73 26.87
N GLN A 418 0.56 20.66 28.17
CA GLN A 418 -0.19 21.66 28.92
C GLN A 418 0.37 23.04 28.57
N THR A 419 -0.33 23.75 27.68
CA THR A 419 -0.09 25.17 27.48
C THR A 419 -0.72 25.86 28.69
N ASN A 420 0.02 25.86 29.80
CA ASN A 420 -0.24 26.82 30.87
C ASN A 420 0.01 28.21 30.28
N PRO A 421 -1.02 29.06 30.08
CA PRO A 421 -0.77 30.47 29.83
C PRO A 421 -0.39 31.04 31.19
N LYS A 422 0.91 31.18 31.45
CA LYS A 422 1.34 32.03 32.56
C LYS A 422 0.98 33.47 32.19
N LEU A 423 0.01 33.99 32.94
CA LEU A 423 -0.36 35.40 33.08
C LEU A 423 0.85 36.27 33.39
#